data_AF-A0A537WHF3-F1
#
_entry.id   AF-A0A537WHF3-F1
#
_cell.length_a   1.000
_cell.length_b   1.000
_cell.length_c   1.000
_cell.angle_alpha   90.00
_cell.angle_beta   90.00
_cell.angle_gamma   90.00
#
_symmetry.space_group_name_H-M   'P 1'
#
loop_
_entity.id
_entity.type
_entity.pdbx_description
1 polymer ?
#
loop_
_entity_poly.entity_id
_entity_poly.type
_entity_poly.pdbx_seq_one_letter_code
_entity_poly.pdbx_strand_id
1 'polypeptide(L)'
;MTHPEEHLSGYVDGTLATDERAEVDAHLATCATCREEIELATRAVTMLRELPEVPVPFGTTRSVIAEAGKARTSRARRSWGGRTQWAAGLAAAAVLVAVVAVALPRVGREAGTESAGGAGAAASPARAPGMEAATSGAVHLELQPNADYDAAKLERLADASAHRAGFDATLAAPSVKDASAAQAEGAASCLAKPGGLSGEDRLVRLIQATFQGRPAYLGVYLENPGSGQPADRIVIWVVARRDCSILSFSSKRL
;
A
#
# COMPACT_ATOMS: atom_id res chain seq x y z
N MET A 1 -7.48 -28.51 41.71
CA MET A 1 -6.95 -29.00 40.43
C MET A 1 -6.59 -27.78 39.61
N THR A 2 -5.37 -27.72 39.09
CA THR A 2 -4.89 -26.59 38.28
C THR A 2 -5.59 -26.61 36.92
N HIS A 3 -6.32 -25.56 36.58
CA HIS A 3 -6.95 -25.40 35.27
C HIS A 3 -5.89 -24.97 34.25
N PRO A 4 -5.85 -25.55 33.04
CA PRO A 4 -4.89 -25.18 32.00
C PRO A 4 -5.38 -23.91 31.26
N GLU A 5 -5.58 -22.81 31.99
CA GLU A 5 -6.14 -21.56 31.45
C GLU A 5 -5.34 -21.03 30.25
N GLU A 6 -4.02 -21.24 30.24
CA GLU A 6 -3.11 -20.81 29.17
C GLU A 6 -3.31 -21.59 27.85
N HIS A 7 -3.86 -22.82 27.88
CA HIS A 7 -4.01 -23.65 26.68
C HIS A 7 -5.44 -23.66 26.12
N LEU A 8 -6.44 -23.19 26.87
CA LEU A 8 -7.84 -23.21 26.43
C LEU A 8 -8.10 -22.33 25.21
N SER A 9 -7.49 -21.15 25.13
CA SER A 9 -7.61 -20.25 23.96
C SER A 9 -7.03 -20.90 22.71
N GLY A 10 -5.80 -21.43 22.79
CA GLY A 10 -5.17 -22.13 21.68
C GLY A 10 -5.94 -23.38 21.25
N TYR A 11 -6.62 -24.06 22.19
CA TYR A 11 -7.47 -25.21 21.87
C TYR A 11 -8.67 -24.80 21.01
N VAL A 12 -9.35 -23.71 21.38
CA VAL A 12 -10.50 -23.15 20.64
C VAL A 12 -10.07 -22.58 19.28
N ASP A 13 -8.94 -21.89 19.24
CA ASP A 13 -8.40 -21.30 18.00
C ASP A 13 -7.74 -22.35 17.08
N GLY A 14 -7.47 -23.55 17.59
CA GLY A 14 -6.83 -24.64 16.84
C GLY A 14 -5.32 -24.44 16.62
N THR A 15 -4.67 -23.67 17.49
CA THR A 15 -3.25 -23.26 17.35
C THR A 15 -2.28 -24.05 18.23
N LEU A 16 -2.78 -24.91 19.13
CA LEU A 16 -1.93 -25.77 19.97
C LEU A 16 -1.13 -26.79 19.16
N ALA A 17 0.07 -27.11 19.65
CA ALA A 17 0.80 -28.28 19.20
C ALA A 17 0.06 -29.57 19.57
N THR A 18 0.40 -30.67 18.90
CA THR A 18 -0.32 -31.95 19.03
C THR A 18 -0.24 -32.55 20.43
N ASP A 19 0.90 -32.37 21.11
CA ASP A 19 1.15 -32.77 22.49
C ASP A 19 0.35 -31.94 23.49
N GLU A 20 0.39 -30.61 23.36
CA GLU A 20 -0.40 -29.68 24.19
C GLU A 20 -1.90 -29.94 24.03
N ARG A 21 -2.36 -30.22 22.80
CA ARG A 21 -3.76 -30.55 22.53
C ARG A 21 -4.19 -31.85 23.22
N ALA A 22 -3.33 -32.87 23.22
CA ALA A 22 -3.61 -34.14 23.89
C ALA A 22 -3.71 -33.97 25.42
N GLU A 23 -2.91 -33.08 26.01
CA GLU A 23 -2.99 -32.74 27.44
C GLU A 23 -4.33 -32.07 27.79
N VAL A 24 -4.78 -31.14 26.95
CA VAL A 24 -6.09 -30.49 27.11
C VAL A 24 -7.22 -31.51 26.93
N ASP A 25 -7.16 -32.38 25.91
CA ASP A 25 -8.17 -33.43 25.68
C ASP A 25 -8.28 -34.39 26.89
N ALA A 26 -7.15 -34.78 27.49
CA ALA A 26 -7.12 -35.59 28.70
C ALA A 26 -7.78 -34.87 29.90
N HIS A 27 -7.55 -33.56 30.04
CA HIS A 27 -8.22 -32.76 31.06
C HIS A 27 -9.74 -32.66 30.83
N LEU A 28 -10.16 -32.44 29.58
CA LEU A 28 -11.57 -32.32 29.20
C LEU A 28 -12.35 -33.62 29.41
N ALA A 29 -11.69 -34.78 29.40
CA ALA A 29 -12.34 -36.04 29.75
C ALA A 29 -12.86 -36.06 31.20
N THR A 30 -12.22 -35.30 32.10
CA THR A 30 -12.51 -35.36 33.55
C THR A 30 -13.12 -34.09 34.13
N CYS A 31 -12.94 -32.93 33.49
CA CYS A 31 -13.40 -31.64 33.99
C CYS A 31 -14.65 -31.14 33.26
N ALA A 32 -15.80 -31.14 33.93
CA ALA A 32 -17.05 -30.62 33.35
C ALA A 32 -17.03 -29.10 33.12
N THR A 33 -16.47 -28.34 34.06
CA THR A 33 -16.36 -26.88 33.96
C THR A 33 -15.56 -26.45 32.74
N CYS A 34 -14.41 -27.09 32.47
CA CYS A 34 -13.62 -26.76 31.27
C CYS A 34 -14.33 -27.12 29.96
N ARG A 35 -15.18 -28.15 29.95
CA ARG A 35 -16.00 -28.45 28.76
C ARG A 35 -17.02 -27.34 28.50
N GLU A 36 -17.69 -26.86 29.54
CA GLU A 36 -18.66 -25.76 29.43
C GLU A 36 -17.99 -24.46 28.95
N GLU A 37 -16.81 -24.13 29.47
CA GLU A 37 -16.03 -22.96 29.05
C GLU A 37 -15.61 -23.04 27.57
N ILE A 38 -15.11 -24.20 27.12
CA ILE A 38 -14.75 -24.40 25.70
C ILE A 38 -15.98 -24.34 24.80
N GLU A 39 -17.10 -24.93 25.21
CA GLU A 39 -18.34 -24.85 24.43
C GLU A 39 -18.80 -23.40 24.28
N LEU A 40 -18.76 -22.62 25.37
CA LEU A 40 -19.10 -21.20 25.34
C LEU A 40 -18.16 -20.41 24.41
N ALA A 41 -16.85 -20.60 24.55
CA ALA A 41 -15.86 -19.92 23.72
C ALA A 41 -15.97 -20.30 22.24
N THR A 42 -16.20 -21.58 21.94
CA THR A 42 -16.38 -22.08 20.56
C THR A 42 -17.60 -21.45 19.92
N ARG A 43 -18.74 -21.37 20.64
CA ARG A 43 -19.94 -20.68 20.13
C ARG A 43 -19.68 -19.21 19.83
N ALA A 44 -18.96 -18.51 20.72
CA ALA A 44 -18.61 -17.10 20.50
C ALA A 44 -17.75 -16.92 19.24
N VAL A 45 -16.73 -17.77 19.04
CA VAL A 45 -15.88 -17.75 17.85
C VAL A 45 -16.68 -18.04 16.58
N THR A 46 -17.59 -19.02 16.61
CA THR A 46 -18.48 -19.31 15.47
C THR A 46 -19.33 -18.10 15.10
N MET A 47 -19.98 -17.46 16.07
CA MET A 47 -20.77 -16.25 15.82
C MET A 47 -19.92 -15.11 15.25
N LEU A 48 -18.70 -14.92 15.77
CA LEU A 48 -17.78 -13.90 15.26
C LEU A 48 -17.33 -14.17 13.81
N ARG A 49 -17.19 -15.44 13.42
CA ARG A 49 -16.85 -15.83 12.04
C ARG A 49 -18.00 -15.64 11.05
N GLU A 50 -19.24 -15.61 11.53
CA GLU A 50 -20.43 -15.35 10.71
C GLU A 50 -20.65 -13.86 10.44
N LEU A 51 -19.94 -12.96 11.14
CA LEU A 51 -20.05 -11.53 10.88
C LEU A 51 -19.55 -11.18 9.47
N PRO A 52 -20.26 -10.30 8.74
CA PRO A 52 -19.82 -9.85 7.43
C PRO A 52 -18.50 -9.08 7.56
N GLU A 53 -17.59 -9.31 6.61
CA GLU A 53 -16.36 -8.53 6.50
C GLU A 53 -16.71 -7.08 6.15
N VAL A 54 -16.34 -6.15 7.02
CA VAL A 54 -16.58 -4.72 6.80
C VAL A 54 -15.42 -4.15 5.98
N PRO A 55 -15.68 -3.55 4.81
CA PRO A 55 -14.62 -2.95 4.01
C PRO A 55 -13.96 -1.79 4.78
N VAL A 56 -12.63 -1.75 4.70
CA VAL A 56 -11.84 -0.69 5.34
C VAL A 56 -12.21 0.69 4.76
N PRO A 57 -12.57 1.69 5.60
CA PRO A 57 -12.92 3.02 5.12
C PRO A 57 -11.80 3.68 4.31
N PHE A 58 -12.18 4.42 3.26
CA PHE A 58 -11.25 5.04 2.31
C PHE A 58 -10.17 5.91 2.97
N GLY A 59 -8.97 5.93 2.38
CA GLY A 59 -7.87 6.82 2.78
C GLY A 59 -7.18 6.45 4.09
N THR A 60 -7.66 5.43 4.80
CA THR A 60 -7.02 4.92 6.01
C THR A 60 -5.68 4.26 5.72
N THR A 61 -5.57 3.41 4.69
CA THR A 61 -4.32 2.70 4.36
C THR A 61 -3.14 3.67 4.17
N ARG A 62 -3.31 4.72 3.36
CA ARG A 62 -2.26 5.72 3.14
C ARG A 62 -1.94 6.52 4.39
N SER A 63 -2.96 6.91 5.16
CA SER A 63 -2.75 7.67 6.40
C SER A 63 -2.03 6.84 7.45
N VAL A 64 -2.42 5.58 7.60
CA VAL A 64 -1.80 4.61 8.51
C VAL A 64 -0.36 4.31 8.08
N ILE A 65 -0.11 4.07 6.79
CA ILE A 65 1.25 3.83 6.26
C ILE A 65 2.12 5.07 6.41
N ALA A 66 1.60 6.27 6.10
CA ALA A 66 2.32 7.52 6.25
C ALA A 66 2.69 7.76 7.73
N GLU A 67 1.77 7.53 8.65
CA GLU A 67 2.01 7.69 10.08
C GLU A 67 3.00 6.64 10.62
N ALA A 68 2.86 5.38 10.20
CA ALA A 68 3.83 4.32 10.51
C ALA A 68 5.23 4.64 9.96
N GLY A 69 5.32 5.26 8.78
CA GLY A 69 6.56 5.75 8.18
C GLY A 69 7.20 6.89 8.97
N LYS A 70 6.42 7.86 9.46
CA LYS A 70 6.92 8.94 10.34
C LYS A 70 7.50 8.41 11.65
N ALA A 71 6.88 7.40 12.24
CA ALA A 71 7.40 6.75 13.45
C ALA A 71 8.79 6.11 13.20
N ARG A 72 9.00 5.49 12.03
CA ARG A 72 10.31 4.92 11.64
C ARG A 72 11.36 5.99 11.35
N THR A 73 11.00 7.02 10.58
CA THR A 73 11.95 8.09 10.19
C THR A 73 12.33 8.98 11.36
N SER A 74 11.43 9.25 12.31
CA SER A 74 11.74 10.01 13.52
C SER A 74 12.75 9.28 14.42
N ARG A 75 12.68 7.95 14.51
CA ARG A 75 13.66 7.12 15.24
C ARG A 75 15.03 7.14 14.54
N ALA A 76 15.04 7.06 13.21
CA ALA A 76 16.27 7.16 12.40
C ALA A 76 16.92 8.56 12.47
N ARG A 77 16.14 9.64 12.41
CA ARG A 77 16.63 11.02 12.56
C ARG A 77 17.23 11.27 13.94
N ARG A 78 16.67 10.69 15.01
CA ARG A 78 17.22 10.80 16.37
C ARG A 78 18.60 10.16 16.50
N SER A 79 18.84 9.01 15.86
CA SER A 79 20.15 8.35 15.87
C SER A 79 21.20 9.07 15.04
N TRP A 80 20.78 9.79 13.99
CA TRP A 80 21.70 10.56 13.16
C TRP A 80 22.02 11.94 13.76
N GLY A 81 21.02 12.59 14.35
CA GLY A 81 21.18 13.83 15.10
C GLY A 81 22.11 13.70 16.31
N GLY A 82 22.30 12.49 16.85
CA GLY A 82 23.33 12.19 17.86
C GLY A 82 24.75 12.14 17.29
N ARG A 83 24.95 11.63 16.07
CA ARG A 83 26.27 11.49 15.43
C ARG A 83 26.82 12.82 14.88
N THR A 84 25.95 13.72 14.43
CA THR A 84 26.34 15.04 13.93
C THR A 84 26.82 15.98 15.03
N GLN A 85 26.41 15.75 16.29
CA GLN A 85 26.87 16.53 17.46
C GLN A 85 28.36 16.28 17.72
N TRP A 86 28.77 15.00 17.66
CA TRP A 86 30.18 14.61 17.80
C TRP A 86 31.03 15.14 16.64
N ALA A 87 30.50 15.13 15.41
CA ALA A 87 31.19 15.71 14.25
C ALA A 87 31.38 17.24 14.37
N ALA A 88 30.38 17.97 14.85
CA ALA A 88 30.52 19.41 15.12
C ALA A 88 31.54 19.70 16.24
N GLY A 89 31.56 18.87 17.29
CA GLY A 89 32.58 18.94 18.35
C GLY A 89 34.01 18.70 17.84
N LEU A 90 34.20 17.72 16.95
CA LEU A 90 35.50 17.43 16.34
C LEU A 90 35.97 18.55 15.40
N ALA A 91 35.07 19.18 14.65
CA ALA A 91 35.41 20.32 13.78
C ALA A 91 35.89 21.53 14.61
N ALA A 92 35.24 21.84 15.73
CA ALA A 92 35.67 22.92 16.62
C ALA A 92 37.05 22.63 17.25
N ALA A 93 37.32 21.38 17.63
CA ALA A 93 38.64 20.96 18.11
C ALA A 93 39.72 21.09 17.03
N ALA A 94 39.44 20.72 15.79
CA ALA A 94 40.37 20.87 14.67
C ALA A 94 40.72 22.34 14.39
N VAL A 95 39.74 23.25 14.50
CA VAL A 95 39.99 24.70 14.38
C VAL A 95 40.90 25.19 15.51
N LEU A 96 40.66 24.76 16.76
CA LEU A 96 41.54 25.12 17.88
C LEU A 96 42.96 24.58 17.69
N VAL A 97 43.13 23.34 17.23
CA VAL A 97 44.45 22.77 16.92
C VAL A 97 45.13 23.55 15.79
N ALA A 98 44.39 23.94 14.74
CA ALA A 98 44.93 24.76 13.66
C ALA A 98 45.36 26.15 14.16
N VAL A 99 44.57 26.79 15.03
CA VAL A 99 44.92 28.08 15.64
C VAL A 99 46.18 27.95 16.50
N VAL A 100 46.30 26.89 17.29
CA VAL A 100 47.50 26.62 18.10
C VAL A 100 48.72 26.33 17.22
N ALA A 101 48.55 25.56 16.14
CA ALA A 101 49.61 25.29 15.17
C ALA A 101 50.08 26.56 14.44
N VAL A 102 49.17 27.50 14.15
CA VAL A 102 49.49 28.80 13.54
C VAL A 102 50.12 29.77 14.54
N ALA A 103 49.71 29.72 15.81
CA ALA A 103 50.22 30.58 16.88
C ALA A 103 51.61 30.17 17.39
N LEU A 104 52.10 28.97 17.06
CA LEU A 104 53.44 28.48 17.39
C LEU A 104 54.33 28.41 16.14
N PRO A 105 54.89 29.54 15.67
CA PRO A 105 55.78 29.50 14.53
C PRO A 105 57.16 28.93 14.93
N ARG A 106 57.43 27.74 14.34
CA ARG A 106 58.72 27.20 13.87
C ARG A 106 59.43 26.15 14.74
N VAL A 107 59.36 24.90 14.29
CA VAL A 107 60.55 24.10 13.91
C VAL A 107 60.20 23.24 12.67
N GLY A 108 60.88 23.48 11.54
CA GLY A 108 61.08 22.47 10.47
C GLY A 108 60.06 22.37 9.33
N ARG A 109 60.27 23.13 8.23
CA ARG A 109 60.50 22.67 6.82
C ARG A 109 60.06 21.21 6.47
N GLU A 110 59.39 20.85 5.35
CA GLU A 110 59.27 21.40 3.98
C GLU A 110 57.98 20.95 3.25
N ALA A 111 57.66 21.71 2.20
CA ALA A 111 57.13 21.32 0.87
C ALA A 111 55.78 20.58 0.73
N GLY A 112 54.93 21.15 -0.14
CA GLY A 112 53.83 20.43 -0.78
C GLY A 112 52.59 21.27 -1.08
N THR A 113 52.73 22.39 -1.79
CA THR A 113 51.57 23.09 -2.38
C THR A 113 51.22 22.48 -3.73
N GLU A 114 50.08 21.79 -3.79
CA GLU A 114 49.28 21.70 -5.02
C GLU A 114 47.94 22.39 -4.77
N SER A 115 47.74 23.47 -5.53
CA SER A 115 46.50 24.21 -5.67
C SER A 115 46.01 24.02 -7.10
N ALA A 116 44.82 23.47 -7.26
CA ALA A 116 43.91 23.67 -8.38
C ALA A 116 42.60 22.99 -7.95
N GLY A 117 41.47 23.66 -7.80
CA GLY A 117 40.88 24.56 -8.77
C GLY A 117 39.61 23.86 -9.29
N GLY A 118 38.46 24.50 -9.17
CA GLY A 118 37.23 23.96 -9.74
C GLY A 118 35.95 24.42 -9.06
N ALA A 119 35.58 25.68 -9.28
CA ALA A 119 34.19 26.10 -9.20
C ALA A 119 33.39 25.38 -10.31
N GLY A 120 32.20 24.88 -9.98
CA GLY A 120 31.37 24.18 -10.96
C GLY A 120 29.97 23.87 -10.47
N ALA A 121 29.11 24.88 -10.61
CA ALA A 121 27.69 24.80 -10.98
C ALA A 121 26.73 23.93 -10.14
N ALA A 122 25.74 24.64 -9.59
CA ALA A 122 24.51 24.11 -9.03
C ALA A 122 23.81 23.14 -10.01
N ALA A 123 23.66 21.89 -9.60
CA ALA A 123 22.79 20.92 -10.24
C ALA A 123 21.34 21.16 -9.78
N SER A 124 20.46 21.42 -10.77
CA SER A 124 19.00 21.33 -10.60
C SER A 124 18.61 19.97 -10.02
N PRO A 125 17.64 19.90 -9.08
CA PRO A 125 17.13 18.62 -8.63
C PRO A 125 16.37 17.96 -9.78
N ALA A 126 16.87 16.79 -10.17
CA ALA A 126 16.25 15.88 -11.11
C ALA A 126 14.81 15.59 -10.70
N ARG A 127 13.94 15.69 -11.71
CA ARG A 127 12.56 15.20 -11.72
C ARG A 127 12.52 13.78 -11.16
N ALA A 128 11.65 13.53 -10.20
CA ALA A 128 11.43 12.21 -9.63
C ALA A 128 11.06 11.20 -10.73
N PRO A 129 11.73 10.03 -10.81
CA PRO A 129 11.29 8.94 -11.66
C PRO A 129 10.05 8.31 -11.03
N GLY A 130 8.94 8.28 -11.77
CA GLY A 130 7.68 7.73 -11.25
C GLY A 130 6.41 8.14 -12.00
N MET A 131 6.50 8.74 -13.19
CA MET A 131 5.34 9.15 -13.99
C MET A 131 5.40 8.61 -15.43
N GLU A 132 6.01 7.45 -15.65
CA GLU A 132 6.09 6.82 -16.98
C GLU A 132 5.26 5.53 -17.12
N ALA A 133 4.62 5.07 -16.04
CA ALA A 133 3.72 3.91 -16.11
C ALA A 133 2.26 4.27 -16.47
N ALA A 134 1.95 5.54 -16.74
CA ALA A 134 0.61 5.97 -17.14
C ALA A 134 0.46 6.25 -18.65
N THR A 135 1.54 6.19 -19.44
CA THR A 135 1.53 6.68 -20.83
C THR A 135 2.08 5.73 -21.89
N SER A 136 2.42 4.48 -21.57
CA SER A 136 2.78 3.48 -22.58
C SER A 136 1.88 2.24 -22.50
N GLY A 137 0.74 2.29 -23.18
CA GLY A 137 0.03 1.09 -23.68
C GLY A 137 -1.40 0.86 -23.20
N ALA A 138 -2.36 1.27 -24.04
CA ALA A 138 -3.54 0.48 -24.44
C ALA A 138 -4.84 0.43 -23.59
N VAL A 139 -5.08 1.31 -22.60
CA VAL A 139 -6.44 1.41 -22.02
C VAL A 139 -7.21 2.55 -22.66
N HIS A 140 -8.10 2.22 -23.59
CA HIS A 140 -9.04 3.18 -24.20
C HIS A 140 -10.15 3.54 -23.22
N LEU A 141 -10.60 4.80 -23.27
CA LEU A 141 -11.80 5.22 -22.55
C LEU A 141 -13.03 4.69 -23.27
N GLU A 142 -13.71 3.72 -22.66
CA GLU A 142 -14.97 3.17 -23.12
C GLU A 142 -16.12 4.14 -22.80
N LEU A 143 -16.74 4.73 -23.83
CA LEU A 143 -17.90 5.59 -23.65
C LEU A 143 -19.18 4.75 -23.58
N GLN A 144 -19.78 4.68 -22.39
CA GLN A 144 -21.05 3.97 -22.16
C GLN A 144 -22.14 4.95 -21.69
N PRO A 145 -22.68 5.81 -22.58
CA PRO A 145 -23.59 6.89 -22.19
C PRO A 145 -24.96 6.42 -21.67
N ASN A 146 -25.35 5.18 -21.99
CA ASN A 146 -26.62 4.58 -21.57
C ASN A 146 -26.45 3.60 -20.39
N ALA A 147 -25.23 3.40 -19.90
CA ALA A 147 -24.97 2.48 -18.79
C ALA A 147 -25.08 3.23 -17.46
N ASP A 148 -25.99 2.77 -16.62
CA ASP A 148 -26.09 3.20 -15.22
C ASP A 148 -25.73 2.06 -14.28
N TYR A 149 -24.64 2.22 -13.54
CA TYR A 149 -24.08 1.24 -12.63
C TYR A 149 -24.64 1.39 -11.21
N ASP A 150 -24.81 0.25 -10.55
CA ASP A 150 -25.09 0.10 -9.13
C ASP A 150 -24.12 -0.94 -8.54
N ALA A 151 -24.20 -1.25 -7.25
CA ALA A 151 -23.31 -2.20 -6.60
C ALA A 151 -23.32 -3.59 -7.29
N ALA A 152 -24.51 -4.12 -7.62
CA ALA A 152 -24.65 -5.42 -8.27
C ALA A 152 -24.10 -5.44 -9.72
N LYS A 153 -24.18 -4.33 -10.45
CA LYS A 153 -23.56 -4.20 -11.78
C LYS A 153 -22.04 -4.06 -11.68
N LEU A 154 -21.50 -3.48 -10.61
CA LEU A 154 -20.05 -3.46 -10.38
C LEU A 154 -19.50 -4.86 -10.12
N GLU A 155 -20.20 -5.69 -9.36
CA GLU A 155 -19.82 -7.10 -9.15
C GLU A 155 -19.78 -7.88 -10.47
N ARG A 156 -20.83 -7.77 -11.29
CA ARG A 156 -20.84 -8.38 -12.64
C ARG A 156 -19.75 -7.83 -13.56
N LEU A 157 -19.40 -6.55 -13.42
CA LEU A 157 -18.30 -5.94 -14.16
C LEU A 157 -16.94 -6.53 -13.72
N ALA A 158 -16.77 -6.82 -12.43
CA ALA A 158 -15.59 -7.49 -11.90
C ALA A 158 -15.47 -8.90 -12.49
N ASP A 159 -16.57 -9.66 -12.51
CA ASP A 159 -16.61 -11.02 -13.07
C ASP A 159 -16.25 -11.05 -14.55
N ALA A 160 -16.87 -10.18 -15.34
CA ALA A 160 -16.59 -10.07 -16.76
C ALA A 160 -15.12 -9.67 -17.03
N SER A 161 -14.52 -8.88 -16.14
CA SER A 161 -13.14 -8.45 -16.25
C SER A 161 -12.15 -9.53 -15.78
N ALA A 162 -12.53 -10.35 -14.78
CA ALA A 162 -11.78 -11.52 -14.32
C ALA A 162 -11.62 -12.55 -15.43
N HIS A 163 -12.74 -12.88 -16.11
CA HIS A 163 -12.72 -13.82 -17.23
C HIS A 163 -11.88 -13.31 -18.40
N ARG A 164 -11.81 -11.98 -18.63
CA ARG A 164 -10.94 -11.38 -19.65
C ARG A 164 -9.48 -11.34 -19.26
N ALA A 165 -9.17 -11.14 -17.97
CA ALA A 165 -7.79 -11.09 -17.48
C ALA A 165 -7.11 -12.48 -17.44
N GLY A 166 -7.90 -13.55 -17.30
CA GLY A 166 -7.41 -14.93 -17.33
C GLY A 166 -7.03 -15.45 -18.74
N PHE A 167 -7.50 -14.79 -19.80
CA PHE A 167 -6.97 -14.97 -21.15
C PHE A 167 -5.91 -13.89 -21.38
N ASP A 168 -4.72 -14.29 -21.82
CA ASP A 168 -3.59 -13.41 -22.14
C ASP A 168 -4.09 -12.11 -22.81
N ALA A 169 -3.86 -10.98 -22.12
CA ALA A 169 -4.49 -9.68 -22.37
C ALA A 169 -3.94 -8.99 -23.63
N THR A 170 -3.98 -9.69 -24.77
CA THR A 170 -3.68 -9.14 -26.11
C THR A 170 -4.95 -8.92 -26.94
N LEU A 171 -6.14 -9.20 -26.42
CA LEU A 171 -7.38 -8.93 -27.14
C LEU A 171 -7.98 -7.60 -26.69
N ALA A 172 -7.58 -6.55 -27.41
CA ALA A 172 -8.34 -5.33 -27.56
C ALA A 172 -9.83 -5.67 -27.77
N ALA A 173 -10.67 -5.26 -26.81
CA ALA A 173 -12.11 -5.44 -26.85
C ALA A 173 -12.76 -4.35 -27.73
N PRO A 174 -13.96 -4.60 -28.30
CA PRO A 174 -14.41 -3.98 -29.54
C PRO A 174 -14.70 -2.49 -29.42
N SER A 175 -14.29 -1.75 -30.46
CA SER A 175 -14.50 -0.32 -30.66
C SER A 175 -15.95 0.11 -30.44
N VAL A 176 -16.16 0.86 -29.37
CA VAL A 176 -17.36 1.68 -29.15
C VAL A 176 -16.87 3.12 -29.11
N LYS A 177 -17.15 3.89 -30.18
CA LYS A 177 -16.83 5.33 -30.38
C LYS A 177 -15.70 5.80 -29.47
N ASP A 178 -14.46 5.50 -29.86
CA ASP A 178 -13.29 5.77 -29.03
C ASP A 178 -13.26 7.23 -28.60
N ALA A 179 -13.15 7.47 -27.30
CA ALA A 179 -12.88 8.80 -26.78
C ALA A 179 -11.48 9.24 -27.22
N SER A 180 -11.26 10.56 -27.35
CA SER A 180 -9.92 11.05 -27.68
C SER A 180 -8.92 10.70 -26.57
N ALA A 181 -7.64 10.58 -26.92
CA ALA A 181 -6.56 10.33 -25.94
C ALA A 181 -6.62 11.33 -24.77
N ALA A 182 -6.94 12.60 -25.03
CA ALA A 182 -7.11 13.63 -24.02
C ALA A 182 -8.26 13.36 -23.05
N GLN A 183 -9.37 12.75 -23.51
CA GLN A 183 -10.48 12.37 -22.64
C GLN A 183 -10.09 11.18 -21.73
N ALA A 184 -9.33 10.22 -22.27
CA ALA A 184 -8.81 9.10 -21.49
C ALA A 184 -7.82 9.57 -20.41
N GLU A 185 -6.90 10.48 -20.75
CA GLU A 185 -5.97 11.10 -19.79
C GLU A 185 -6.72 11.88 -18.70
N GLY A 186 -7.75 12.65 -19.07
CA GLY A 186 -8.61 13.36 -18.12
C GLY A 186 -9.35 12.42 -17.17
N ALA A 187 -9.87 11.30 -17.67
CA ALA A 187 -10.55 10.30 -16.85
C ALA A 187 -9.57 9.56 -15.92
N ALA A 188 -8.40 9.16 -16.42
CA ALA A 188 -7.36 8.50 -15.64
C ALA A 188 -6.81 9.42 -14.53
N SER A 189 -6.54 10.69 -14.85
CA SER A 189 -6.10 11.67 -13.84
C SER A 189 -7.18 11.94 -12.79
N CYS A 190 -8.46 11.90 -13.15
CA CYS A 190 -9.56 12.01 -12.21
C CYS A 190 -9.63 10.79 -11.26
N LEU A 191 -9.43 9.58 -11.78
CA LEU A 191 -9.34 8.35 -10.97
C LEU A 191 -8.10 8.31 -10.06
N ALA A 192 -7.01 8.98 -10.43
CA ALA A 192 -5.80 9.05 -9.62
C ALA A 192 -5.89 10.04 -8.45
N LYS A 193 -6.74 11.07 -8.53
CA LYS A 193 -6.86 12.13 -7.50
C LYS A 193 -7.15 11.63 -6.08
N PRO A 194 -8.06 10.67 -5.86
CA PRO A 194 -8.32 10.15 -4.52
C PRO A 194 -7.13 9.41 -3.90
N GLY A 195 -6.07 9.11 -4.67
CA GLY A 195 -4.86 8.48 -4.18
C GLY A 195 -5.05 7.03 -3.74
N GLY A 196 -6.10 6.37 -4.22
CA GLY A 196 -6.45 4.98 -3.90
C GLY A 196 -5.74 3.92 -4.72
N LEU A 197 -4.97 4.32 -5.74
CA LEU A 197 -4.25 3.43 -6.62
C LEU A 197 -2.78 3.37 -6.22
N SER A 198 -2.29 2.17 -5.94
CA SER A 198 -0.88 1.91 -5.74
C SER A 198 -0.15 2.00 -7.09
N GLY A 199 1.14 2.32 -7.10
CA GLY A 199 1.94 2.34 -8.33
C GLY A 199 2.08 0.97 -9.01
N GLU A 200 1.64 -0.10 -8.36
CA GLU A 200 1.69 -1.49 -8.86
C GLU A 200 0.33 -1.95 -9.42
N ASP A 201 -0.73 -1.15 -9.28
CA ASP A 201 -2.07 -1.47 -9.76
C ASP A 201 -2.15 -1.28 -11.28
N ARG A 202 -2.40 -2.36 -12.01
CA ARG A 202 -2.50 -2.30 -13.48
C ARG A 202 -3.92 -1.96 -13.88
N LEU A 203 -4.14 -0.75 -14.41
CA LEU A 203 -5.41 -0.38 -15.04
C LEU A 203 -5.66 -1.29 -16.24
N VAL A 204 -6.81 -1.97 -16.26
CA VAL A 204 -7.22 -2.84 -17.37
C VAL A 204 -8.37 -2.28 -18.17
N ARG A 205 -9.27 -1.51 -17.54
CA ARG A 205 -10.40 -0.88 -18.23
C ARG A 205 -10.71 0.49 -17.64
N LEU A 206 -11.06 1.41 -18.52
CA LEU A 206 -11.45 2.77 -18.17
C LEU A 206 -12.78 3.07 -18.85
N ILE A 207 -13.82 3.36 -18.06
CA ILE A 207 -15.19 3.49 -18.56
C ILE A 207 -15.76 4.85 -18.13
N GLN A 208 -16.40 5.55 -19.06
CA GLN A 208 -17.27 6.69 -18.76
C GLN A 208 -18.73 6.26 -18.80
N ALA A 209 -19.44 6.38 -17.67
CA ALA A 209 -20.83 5.96 -17.54
C ALA A 209 -21.57 6.83 -16.50
N THR A 210 -22.73 6.37 -16.02
CA THR A 210 -23.35 6.88 -14.79
C THR A 210 -23.29 5.82 -13.69
N PHE A 211 -23.26 6.27 -12.43
CA PHE A 211 -23.41 5.43 -11.25
C PHE A 211 -24.55 5.98 -10.41
N GLN A 212 -25.62 5.20 -10.28
CA GLN A 212 -26.87 5.59 -9.62
C GLN A 212 -27.37 6.98 -10.08
N GLY A 213 -27.39 7.18 -11.40
CA GLY A 213 -27.82 8.43 -12.04
C GLY A 213 -26.81 9.58 -12.01
N ARG A 214 -25.62 9.40 -11.42
CA ARG A 214 -24.56 10.43 -11.36
C ARG A 214 -23.48 10.17 -12.41
N PRO A 215 -23.05 11.17 -13.21
CA PRO A 215 -21.97 10.99 -14.17
C PRO A 215 -20.66 10.57 -13.48
N ALA A 216 -20.11 9.42 -13.89
CA ALA A 216 -18.97 8.79 -13.24
C ALA A 216 -17.91 8.27 -14.23
N TYR A 217 -16.67 8.20 -13.77
CA TYR A 217 -15.62 7.37 -14.38
C TYR A 217 -15.44 6.12 -13.53
N LEU A 218 -15.32 4.97 -14.19
CA LEU A 218 -15.02 3.69 -13.57
C LEU A 218 -13.65 3.23 -14.04
N GLY A 219 -12.74 2.97 -13.11
CA GLY A 219 -11.44 2.35 -13.38
C GLY A 219 -11.43 0.94 -12.84
N VAL A 220 -11.10 -0.04 -13.69
CA VAL A 220 -10.94 -1.45 -13.31
C VAL A 220 -9.45 -1.75 -13.28
N TYR A 221 -8.95 -2.25 -12.16
CA TYR A 221 -7.55 -2.51 -11.89
C TYR A 221 -7.33 -3.97 -11.50
N LEU A 222 -6.17 -4.49 -11.84
CA LEU A 222 -5.63 -5.74 -11.33
C LEU A 222 -4.58 -5.40 -10.27
N GLU A 223 -4.80 -5.88 -9.05
CA GLU A 223 -3.88 -5.75 -7.92
C GLU A 223 -3.04 -7.03 -7.82
N ASN A 224 -1.73 -6.87 -7.70
CA ASN A 224 -0.80 -7.99 -7.50
C ASN A 224 -0.49 -8.12 -6.00
N PRO A 225 -0.49 -9.34 -5.43
CA PRO A 225 -0.17 -9.54 -4.02
C PRO A 225 1.34 -9.33 -3.68
N GLY A 226 2.13 -8.82 -4.64
CA GLY A 226 3.58 -8.67 -4.55
C GLY A 226 4.34 -9.98 -4.81
N SER A 227 5.67 -9.94 -4.74
CA SER A 227 6.58 -11.11 -4.88
C SER A 227 6.61 -11.81 -6.26
N GLY A 228 6.16 -11.15 -7.33
CA GLY A 228 6.13 -11.75 -8.68
C GLY A 228 5.00 -12.75 -8.90
N GLN A 229 4.04 -12.81 -7.98
CA GLN A 229 2.82 -13.59 -8.12
C GLN A 229 1.85 -12.90 -9.10
N PRO A 230 1.02 -13.66 -9.83
CA PRO A 230 -0.01 -13.09 -10.69
C PRO A 230 -1.05 -12.33 -9.86
N ALA A 231 -1.73 -11.37 -10.50
CA ALA A 231 -2.84 -10.66 -9.88
C ALA A 231 -3.87 -11.64 -9.32
N ASP A 232 -4.19 -11.50 -8.03
CA ASP A 232 -5.19 -12.32 -7.34
C ASP A 232 -6.47 -11.52 -7.02
N ARG A 233 -6.53 -10.25 -7.43
CA ARG A 233 -7.64 -9.36 -7.10
C ARG A 233 -7.94 -8.35 -8.21
N ILE A 234 -9.24 -8.15 -8.45
CA ILE A 234 -9.77 -7.04 -9.23
C ILE A 234 -10.31 -5.97 -8.30
N VAL A 235 -9.99 -4.73 -8.62
CA VAL A 235 -10.46 -3.55 -7.90
C VAL A 235 -11.14 -2.60 -8.87
N ILE A 236 -12.36 -2.17 -8.53
CA ILE A 236 -13.13 -1.21 -9.33
C ILE A 236 -13.33 0.06 -8.52
N TRP A 237 -12.84 1.16 -9.05
CA TRP A 237 -13.01 2.50 -8.51
C TRP A 237 -14.05 3.25 -9.31
N VAL A 238 -15.00 3.89 -8.62
CA VAL A 238 -15.98 4.78 -9.23
C VAL A 238 -15.80 6.18 -8.69
N VAL A 239 -15.54 7.15 -9.57
CA VAL A 239 -15.37 8.57 -9.19
C VAL A 239 -16.34 9.46 -9.96
N ALA A 240 -16.81 10.53 -9.32
CA ALA A 240 -17.66 11.52 -9.97
C ALA A 240 -16.87 12.32 -11.02
N ARG A 241 -17.47 12.53 -12.19
CA ARG A 241 -16.80 13.25 -13.30
C ARG A 241 -16.53 14.73 -13.02
N ARG A 242 -17.28 15.35 -12.09
CA ARG A 242 -17.21 16.80 -11.84
C ARG A 242 -16.11 17.19 -10.86
N ASP A 243 -15.98 16.46 -9.75
CA ASP A 243 -15.08 16.78 -8.64
C ASP A 243 -14.06 15.68 -8.34
N CYS A 244 -14.12 14.55 -9.06
CA CYS A 244 -13.30 13.37 -8.84
C CYS A 244 -13.41 12.80 -7.41
N SER A 245 -14.53 13.06 -6.74
CA SER A 245 -14.86 12.43 -5.46
C SER A 245 -15.16 10.94 -5.68
N ILE A 246 -14.78 10.10 -4.73
CA ILE A 246 -15.10 8.68 -4.76
C ILE A 246 -16.61 8.52 -4.55
N LEU A 247 -17.25 7.77 -5.44
CA LEU A 247 -18.66 7.40 -5.34
C LEU A 247 -18.84 5.99 -4.79
N SER A 248 -18.00 5.07 -5.22
CA SER A 248 -18.08 3.66 -4.86
C SER A 248 -16.75 2.96 -5.08
N PHE A 249 -16.59 1.84 -4.39
CA PHE A 249 -15.47 0.93 -4.51
C PHE A 249 -15.99 -0.50 -4.40
N SER A 250 -15.43 -1.39 -5.22
CA SER A 250 -15.69 -2.81 -5.14
C SER A 250 -14.39 -3.54 -5.38
N SER A 251 -14.13 -4.58 -4.61
CA SER A 251 -13.02 -5.50 -4.85
C SER A 251 -13.53 -6.92 -4.90
N LYS A 252 -12.86 -7.76 -5.69
CA LYS A 252 -13.15 -9.19 -5.79
C LYS A 252 -11.86 -9.98 -5.96
N ARG A 253 -11.75 -11.09 -5.23
CA ARG A 253 -10.65 -12.04 -5.40
C ARG A 253 -10.89 -12.91 -6.64
N LEU A 254 -9.84 -13.11 -7.42
CA LEU A 254 -9.83 -13.95 -8.64
C LEU A 254 -9.80 -15.44 -8.30
#